data_AF-A0A383ACX0-F1
#
_entry.id   AF-A0A383ACX0-F1
#
_cell.length_a   1.000
_cell.length_b   1.000
_cell.length_c   1.000
_cell.angle_alpha   90.00
_cell.angle_beta   90.00
_cell.angle_gamma   90.00
#
_symmetry.space_group_name_H-M   'P 1'
#
loop_
_entity.id
_entity.type
_entity.pdbx_description
1 polymer ?
#
loop_
_entity_poly.entity_id
_entity_poly.type
_entity_poly.pdbx_seq_one_letter_code
_entity_poly.pdbx_strand_id
1 'polypeptide(L)'
;ALVDQARMITNVTGELESAMAQGEVVAVEAWNDSYNNLIWDEQFTDPVEYMQPKDQKIFSWVCGFALSSTAGGEAPIEKAYALIDAGLSIGAAQFLIEDWGYAPSNADGFGVASEEALELIIVDTSDVDAWLANTIFQETMPNLDKIVEEWELIRAKVD
;
A
#
# COMPACT_ATOMS: atom_id res chain seq x y z
N ALA A 1 -11.38 22.82 7.70
CA ALA A 1 -11.49 21.60 6.85
C ALA A 1 -10.78 20.42 7.54
N LEU A 2 -10.88 19.18 7.03
CA LEU A 2 -10.18 18.00 7.59
C LEU A 2 -8.66 18.25 7.70
N VAL A 3 -8.09 18.96 6.71
CA VAL A 3 -6.69 19.38 6.67
C VAL A 3 -6.26 20.21 7.89
N ASP A 4 -7.19 20.90 8.55
CA ASP A 4 -6.88 21.71 9.73
C ASP A 4 -6.72 20.86 11.00
N GLN A 5 -7.28 19.65 10.98
CA GLN A 5 -7.17 18.68 12.06
C GLN A 5 -5.96 17.75 11.87
N ALA A 6 -5.38 17.72 10.66
CA ALA A 6 -4.21 16.92 10.37
C ALA A 6 -2.97 17.49 11.08
N ARG A 7 -2.33 16.68 11.92
CA ARG A 7 -1.05 16.99 12.58
C ARG A 7 0.10 17.09 11.57
N MET A 8 0.05 16.27 10.53
CA MET A 8 1.02 16.20 9.44
C MET A 8 0.35 15.65 8.17
N ILE A 9 0.92 16.01 7.02
CA ILE A 9 0.56 15.46 5.70
C ILE A 9 1.89 15.17 5.01
N THR A 10 2.19 13.89 4.82
CA THR A 10 3.48 13.42 4.31
C THR A 10 3.27 12.23 3.39
N ASN A 11 4.25 12.00 2.52
CA ASN A 11 4.33 10.79 1.69
C ASN A 11 5.47 9.86 2.16
N VAL A 12 6.03 10.11 3.36
CA VAL A 12 7.08 9.31 3.97
C VAL A 12 6.45 8.38 5.01
N THR A 13 6.37 7.08 4.70
CA THR A 13 5.73 6.07 5.56
C THR A 13 6.25 6.10 7.00
N GLY A 14 7.57 6.11 7.18
CA GLY A 14 8.19 6.09 8.51
C GLY A 14 7.87 7.30 9.38
N GLU A 15 7.50 8.45 8.80
CA GLU A 15 7.05 9.61 9.59
C GLU A 15 5.67 9.38 10.20
N LEU A 16 4.75 8.74 9.46
CA LEU A 16 3.42 8.36 9.96
C LEU A 16 3.52 7.29 11.04
N GLU A 17 4.33 6.26 10.81
CA GLU A 17 4.60 5.19 11.78
C GLU A 17 5.21 5.78 13.07
N SER A 18 6.22 6.64 12.94
CA SER A 18 6.84 7.31 14.10
C SER A 18 5.86 8.17 14.87
N ALA A 19 4.99 8.91 14.17
CA ALA A 19 3.98 9.76 14.82
C ALA A 19 2.93 8.92 15.57
N MET A 20 2.52 7.78 15.00
CA MET A 20 1.63 6.82 15.68
C MET A 20 2.34 6.21 16.90
N ALA A 21 3.56 5.69 16.73
CA ALA A 21 4.33 5.04 17.79
C ALA A 21 4.63 5.96 18.99
N GLN A 22 4.76 7.27 18.76
CA GLN A 22 4.98 8.27 19.81
C GLN A 22 3.67 8.82 20.41
N GLY A 23 2.51 8.40 19.92
CA GLY A 23 1.21 8.92 20.34
C GLY A 23 0.95 10.37 19.94
N GLU A 24 1.65 10.91 18.93
CA GLU A 24 1.38 12.25 18.39
C GLU A 24 0.05 12.32 17.65
N VAL A 25 -0.40 11.18 17.13
CA VAL A 25 -1.67 10.99 16.42
C VAL A 25 -2.36 9.73 16.93
N VAL A 26 -3.69 9.68 16.79
CA VAL A 26 -4.52 8.52 17.17
C VAL A 26 -5.05 7.74 15.96
N ALA A 27 -4.82 8.27 14.77
CA ALA A 27 -5.23 7.66 13.50
C ALA A 27 -4.31 8.19 12.39
N VAL A 28 -3.97 7.31 11.45
CA VAL A 28 -3.25 7.64 10.21
C VAL A 28 -3.98 6.98 9.04
N GLU A 29 -3.98 7.66 7.90
CA GLU A 29 -4.27 7.03 6.61
C GLU A 29 -2.92 6.64 6.01
N ALA A 30 -2.70 5.34 5.84
CA ALA A 30 -1.43 4.77 5.42
C ALA A 30 -1.64 3.48 4.63
N TRP A 31 -0.57 2.95 4.05
CA TRP A 31 -0.57 1.64 3.42
C TRP A 31 -0.51 0.53 4.47
N ASN A 32 -0.94 -0.68 4.09
CA ASN A 32 -1.06 -1.81 5.03
C ASN A 32 0.28 -2.25 5.64
N ASP A 33 1.40 -2.03 4.94
CA ASP A 33 2.73 -2.29 5.51
C ASP A 33 2.99 -1.47 6.79
N SER A 34 2.40 -0.28 6.92
CA SER A 34 2.61 0.59 8.08
C SER A 34 2.08 -0.05 9.38
N TYR A 35 0.96 -0.77 9.31
CA TYR A 35 0.46 -1.51 10.47
C TYR A 35 1.37 -2.69 10.81
N ASN A 36 1.81 -3.44 9.80
CA ASN A 36 2.71 -4.58 10.00
C ASN A 36 4.06 -4.14 10.59
N ASN A 37 4.64 -3.06 10.08
CA ASN A 37 5.86 -2.46 10.62
C ASN A 37 5.71 -2.05 12.09
N LEU A 38 4.54 -1.51 12.48
CA LEU A 38 4.26 -1.15 13.88
C LEU A 38 4.16 -2.40 14.77
N ILE A 39 3.39 -3.41 14.38
CA ILE A 39 3.21 -4.61 15.23
C ILE A 39 4.44 -5.53 15.26
N TRP A 40 5.32 -5.44 14.26
CA TRP A 40 6.59 -6.15 14.22
C TRP A 40 7.72 -5.43 14.97
N ASP A 41 7.56 -4.14 15.30
CA ASP A 41 8.49 -3.44 16.18
C ASP A 41 8.28 -3.89 17.64
N GLU A 42 9.25 -4.64 18.18
CA GLU A 42 9.22 -5.12 19.57
C GLU A 42 9.13 -3.98 20.61
N GLN A 43 9.46 -2.75 20.24
CA GLN A 43 9.36 -1.58 21.14
C GLN A 43 7.97 -0.95 21.13
N PHE A 44 7.14 -1.22 20.13
CA PHE A 44 5.80 -0.70 20.03
C PHE A 44 4.83 -1.63 20.78
N THR A 45 4.24 -1.12 21.87
CA THR A 45 3.39 -1.92 22.78
C THR A 45 1.93 -1.47 22.82
N ASP A 46 1.61 -0.37 22.16
CA ASP A 46 0.26 0.19 22.18
C ASP A 46 -0.65 -0.61 21.24
N PRO A 47 -1.94 -0.78 21.58
CA PRO A 47 -2.88 -1.44 20.70
C PRO A 47 -3.10 -0.60 19.43
N VAL A 48 -2.93 -1.24 18.27
CA VAL A 48 -3.23 -0.66 16.96
C VAL A 48 -4.10 -1.65 16.19
N GLU A 49 -5.06 -1.14 15.41
CA GLU A 49 -5.96 -1.95 14.59
C GLU A 49 -6.24 -1.22 13.27
N TYR A 50 -6.57 -1.99 12.23
CA TYR A 50 -7.12 -1.41 11.01
C TYR A 50 -8.51 -0.85 11.24
N MET A 51 -8.73 0.36 10.74
CA MET A 51 -10.07 0.93 10.63
C MET A 51 -10.64 0.56 9.26
N GLN A 52 -11.73 -0.21 9.23
CA GLN A 52 -12.57 -0.36 8.04
C GLN A 52 -13.80 0.56 8.17
N PRO A 53 -13.84 1.71 7.48
CA PRO A 53 -14.94 2.65 7.63
C PRO A 53 -16.24 2.05 7.07
N LYS A 54 -17.33 2.17 7.84
CA LYS A 54 -18.65 1.70 7.39
C LYS A 54 -19.09 2.44 6.13
N ASP A 55 -19.65 1.70 5.19
CA ASP A 55 -20.16 2.20 3.90
C ASP A 55 -19.10 2.84 2.98
N GLN A 56 -17.81 2.59 3.25
CA GLN A 56 -16.72 3.00 2.37
C GLN A 56 -16.03 1.79 1.76
N LYS A 57 -15.67 1.94 0.48
CA LYS A 57 -14.83 0.97 -0.21
C LYS A 57 -13.38 1.15 0.20
N ILE A 58 -12.61 0.07 0.13
CA ILE A 58 -11.18 0.09 0.43
C ILE A 58 -10.45 0.68 -0.77
N PHE A 59 -9.62 1.71 -0.53
CA PHE A 59 -8.77 2.26 -1.57
C PHE A 59 -7.53 1.38 -1.75
N SER A 60 -7.38 0.80 -2.94
CA SER A 60 -6.32 -0.16 -3.23
C SER A 60 -5.53 0.24 -4.47
N TRP A 61 -4.30 -0.23 -4.54
CA TRP A 61 -3.38 -0.01 -5.65
C TRP A 61 -2.88 -1.35 -6.19
N VAL A 62 -2.39 -1.33 -7.43
CA VAL A 62 -1.73 -2.48 -8.04
C VAL A 62 -0.41 -1.99 -8.61
N CYS A 63 0.68 -2.35 -7.95
CA CYS A 63 2.03 -2.10 -8.43
C CYS A 63 2.48 -3.20 -9.41
N GLY A 64 3.42 -2.87 -10.28
CA GLY A 64 4.01 -3.84 -11.18
C GLY A 64 5.23 -3.29 -11.89
N PHE A 65 5.97 -4.19 -12.54
CA PHE A 65 7.08 -3.81 -13.40
C PHE A 65 6.57 -3.42 -14.80
N ALA A 66 7.13 -2.35 -15.35
CA ALA A 66 6.89 -1.93 -16.72
C ALA A 66 8.21 -1.73 -17.45
N LEU A 67 8.23 -2.09 -18.74
CA LEU A 67 9.36 -1.81 -19.63
C LEU A 67 9.13 -0.45 -20.29
N SER A 68 10.04 0.49 -20.06
CA SER A 68 9.97 1.81 -20.71
C SER A 68 10.23 1.67 -22.22
N SER A 69 9.34 2.21 -23.04
CA SER A 69 9.53 2.28 -24.50
C SER A 69 10.65 3.25 -24.92
N THR A 70 11.10 4.11 -24.00
CA THR A 70 12.22 5.03 -24.23
C THR A 70 13.54 4.49 -23.68
N ALA A 71 13.54 3.28 -23.12
CA ALA A 71 14.78 2.57 -22.81
C ALA A 71 15.52 2.37 -24.15
N GLY A 72 16.61 3.11 -24.34
CA GLY A 72 17.38 3.08 -25.59
C GLY A 72 17.89 1.68 -25.95
N GLY A 73 18.45 1.53 -27.15
CA GLY A 73 18.88 0.22 -27.68
C GLY A 73 19.98 -0.51 -26.87
N GLU A 74 20.56 0.13 -25.85
CA GLU A 74 21.53 -0.47 -24.92
C GLU A 74 20.87 -1.02 -23.64
N ALA A 75 19.55 -0.86 -23.47
CA ALA A 75 18.84 -1.39 -22.32
C ALA A 75 19.00 -2.93 -22.27
N PRO A 76 19.44 -3.49 -21.13
CA PRO A 76 19.67 -4.92 -21.01
C PRO A 76 18.34 -5.66 -20.87
N ILE A 77 17.61 -5.79 -21.98
CA ILE A 77 16.22 -6.29 -22.02
C ILE A 77 16.08 -7.68 -21.39
N GLU A 78 17.04 -8.57 -21.62
CA GLU A 78 17.07 -9.91 -21.02
C GLU A 78 17.17 -9.86 -19.49
N LYS A 79 17.92 -8.89 -18.94
CA LYS A 79 17.99 -8.70 -17.48
C LYS A 79 16.69 -8.12 -16.93
N ALA A 80 16.03 -7.26 -17.68
CA ALA A 80 14.74 -6.71 -17.29
C ALA A 80 13.67 -7.82 -17.25
N TYR A 81 13.62 -8.70 -18.26
CA TYR A 81 12.76 -9.88 -18.23
C TYR A 81 13.11 -10.84 -17.10
N ALA A 82 14.39 -11.10 -16.85
CA ALA A 82 14.81 -11.94 -15.73
C ALA A 82 14.35 -11.37 -14.37
N LEU A 83 14.36 -10.04 -14.21
CA LEU A 83 13.85 -9.39 -13.00
C LEU A 83 12.33 -9.55 -12.87
N ILE A 84 11.58 -9.35 -13.95
CA ILE A 84 10.13 -9.53 -13.98
C ILE A 84 9.77 -10.97 -13.61
N ASP A 85 10.42 -11.95 -14.25
CA ASP A 85 10.20 -13.37 -14.00
C ASP A 85 10.53 -13.76 -12.55
N ALA A 86 11.68 -13.30 -12.03
CA ALA A 86 12.06 -13.52 -10.65
C ALA A 86 11.04 -12.92 -9.65
N GLY A 87 10.54 -11.71 -9.93
CA GLY A 87 9.51 -11.05 -9.12
C GLY A 87 8.14 -11.73 -9.16
N LEU A 88 7.86 -12.56 -10.16
CA LEU A 88 6.65 -13.37 -10.26
C LEU A 88 6.81 -14.78 -9.70
N SER A 89 8.00 -15.16 -9.22
CA SER A 89 8.25 -16.48 -8.65
C SER A 89 7.45 -16.72 -7.37
N ILE A 90 7.20 -17.99 -7.03
CA ILE A 90 6.54 -18.37 -5.77
C ILE A 90 7.32 -17.85 -4.55
N GLY A 91 8.66 -17.88 -4.61
CA GLY A 91 9.49 -17.36 -3.51
C GLY A 91 9.35 -15.85 -3.32
N ALA A 92 9.25 -15.08 -4.41
CA ALA A 92 8.96 -13.65 -4.33
C ALA A 92 7.54 -13.40 -3.78
N ALA A 93 6.57 -14.22 -4.17
CA ALA A 93 5.21 -14.13 -3.67
C ALA A 93 5.11 -14.44 -2.17
N GLN A 94 5.82 -15.47 -1.69
CA GLN A 94 5.91 -15.80 -0.27
C GLN A 94 6.55 -14.65 0.51
N PHE A 95 7.67 -14.11 0.02
CA PHE A 95 8.35 -12.98 0.66
C PHE A 95 7.45 -11.74 0.76
N LEU A 96 6.66 -11.44 -0.29
CA LEU A 96 5.70 -10.33 -0.23
C LEU A 96 4.68 -10.51 0.90
N ILE A 97 4.19 -11.74 1.11
CA ILE A 97 3.21 -12.05 2.16
C ILE A 97 3.87 -12.01 3.55
N GLU A 98 4.98 -12.72 3.73
CA GLU A 98 5.58 -12.98 5.04
C GLU A 98 6.41 -11.80 5.57
N ASP A 99 7.15 -11.10 4.70
CA ASP A 99 8.08 -10.06 5.12
C ASP A 99 7.52 -8.65 4.93
N TRP A 100 6.65 -8.44 3.94
CA TRP A 100 6.09 -7.11 3.63
C TRP A 100 4.59 -7.01 3.92
N GLY A 101 3.92 -8.14 4.12
CA GLY A 101 2.48 -8.19 4.32
C GLY A 101 1.68 -7.63 3.15
N TYR A 102 2.14 -7.84 1.92
CA TYR A 102 1.42 -7.51 0.70
C TYR A 102 0.89 -8.75 -0.01
N ALA A 103 -0.30 -8.63 -0.59
CA ALA A 103 -0.85 -9.65 -1.47
C ALA A 103 -0.06 -9.70 -2.81
N PRO A 104 0.44 -10.88 -3.23
CA PRO A 104 1.17 -11.03 -4.48
C PRO A 104 0.22 -11.18 -5.68
N SER A 105 0.73 -10.87 -6.88
CA SER A 105 0.00 -11.16 -8.12
C SER A 105 0.04 -12.64 -8.52
N ASN A 106 0.96 -13.42 -7.95
CA ASN A 106 1.04 -14.86 -8.16
C ASN A 106 0.23 -15.59 -7.08
N ALA A 107 -0.91 -16.14 -7.48
CA ALA A 107 -1.84 -16.84 -6.58
C ALA A 107 -1.24 -18.10 -5.95
N ASP A 108 -0.24 -18.74 -6.56
CA ASP A 108 0.42 -19.91 -6.00
C ASP A 108 1.19 -19.56 -4.70
N GLY A 109 1.54 -18.28 -4.51
CA GLY A 109 2.20 -17.76 -3.30
C GLY A 109 1.35 -17.89 -2.04
N PHE A 110 0.02 -17.75 -2.14
CA PHE A 110 -0.88 -17.89 -1.00
C PHE A 110 -0.83 -19.30 -0.40
N GLY A 111 -0.55 -20.33 -1.21
CA GLY A 111 -0.51 -21.72 -0.76
C GLY A 111 0.77 -22.11 0.01
N VAL A 112 1.80 -21.27 0.00
CA VAL A 112 3.08 -21.55 0.67
C VAL A 112 3.36 -20.64 1.87
N ALA A 113 2.63 -19.54 2.01
CA ALA A 113 2.77 -18.61 3.14
C ALA A 113 2.13 -19.16 4.41
N SER A 114 2.59 -18.69 5.57
CA SER A 114 1.99 -19.02 6.86
C SER A 114 0.57 -18.43 7.02
N GLU A 115 -0.28 -19.11 7.80
CA GLU A 115 -1.64 -18.64 8.10
C GLU A 115 -1.62 -17.26 8.79
N GLU A 116 -0.67 -17.06 9.72
CA GLU A 116 -0.45 -15.77 10.39
C GLU A 116 -0.11 -14.66 9.39
N ALA A 117 0.76 -14.92 8.41
CA ALA A 117 1.10 -13.90 7.41
C ALA A 117 -0.06 -13.61 6.44
N LEU A 118 -0.90 -14.61 6.14
CA LEU A 118 -2.10 -14.42 5.32
C LEU A 118 -3.16 -13.54 6.01
N GLU A 119 -3.20 -13.49 7.34
CA GLU A 119 -4.07 -12.55 8.07
C GLU A 119 -3.55 -11.10 7.97
N LEU A 120 -2.24 -10.90 7.80
CA LEU A 120 -1.59 -9.59 7.82
C LEU A 120 -1.63 -8.83 6.47
N ILE A 121 -1.99 -9.50 5.38
CA ILE A 121 -2.12 -8.85 4.06
C ILE A 121 -3.44 -8.10 3.87
N ILE A 122 -4.39 -8.19 4.81
CA ILE A 122 -5.77 -7.63 4.82
C ILE A 122 -6.68 -8.16 3.69
N VAL A 123 -6.12 -8.61 2.56
CA VAL A 123 -6.89 -9.08 1.41
C VAL A 123 -7.68 -10.34 1.78
N ASP A 124 -9.01 -10.26 1.69
CA ASP A 124 -9.87 -11.43 1.85
C ASP A 124 -9.79 -12.33 0.60
N THR A 125 -9.00 -13.39 0.71
CA THR A 125 -8.86 -14.40 -0.35
C THR A 125 -9.96 -15.46 -0.32
N SER A 126 -10.86 -15.45 0.67
CA SER A 126 -11.95 -16.44 0.79
C SER A 126 -13.13 -16.14 -0.14
N ASP A 127 -13.37 -14.87 -0.44
CA ASP A 127 -14.34 -14.39 -1.44
C ASP A 127 -13.76 -13.20 -2.22
N VAL A 128 -12.89 -13.52 -3.19
CA VAL A 128 -12.18 -12.53 -4.00
C VAL A 128 -13.14 -11.62 -4.78
N ASP A 129 -14.28 -12.14 -5.25
CA ASP A 129 -15.25 -11.34 -6.00
C ASP A 129 -15.92 -10.29 -5.11
N ALA A 130 -16.30 -10.66 -3.89
CA ALA A 130 -16.83 -9.71 -2.91
C ALA A 130 -15.79 -8.66 -2.51
N TRP A 131 -14.54 -9.08 -2.29
CA TRP A 131 -13.43 -8.17 -1.97
C TRP A 131 -13.19 -7.13 -3.08
N LEU A 132 -13.11 -7.58 -4.34
CA LEU A 132 -12.93 -6.71 -5.50
C LEU A 132 -14.11 -5.76 -5.68
N ALA A 133 -15.34 -6.22 -5.47
CA ALA A 133 -16.53 -5.37 -5.55
C ALA A 133 -16.52 -4.25 -4.49
N ASN A 134 -15.93 -4.51 -3.32
CA ASN A 134 -15.76 -3.56 -2.22
C ASN A 134 -14.47 -2.72 -2.31
N THR A 135 -13.72 -2.84 -3.40
CA THR A 135 -12.45 -2.12 -3.61
C THR A 135 -12.62 -0.98 -4.62
N ILE A 136 -11.94 0.15 -4.39
CA ILE A 136 -11.70 1.21 -5.37
C ILE A 136 -10.23 1.11 -5.78
N PHE A 137 -9.99 0.88 -7.06
CA PHE A 137 -8.64 0.92 -7.62
C PHE A 137 -8.32 2.31 -8.17
N GLN A 138 -7.04 2.66 -8.13
CA GLN A 138 -6.55 3.88 -8.76
C GLN A 138 -6.81 3.87 -10.27
N GLU A 139 -7.41 4.95 -10.77
CA GLU A 139 -7.67 5.18 -12.19
C GLU A 139 -7.09 6.52 -12.63
N THR A 140 -6.90 6.71 -13.93
CA THR A 140 -6.42 7.98 -14.47
C THR A 140 -7.46 9.08 -14.26
N MET A 141 -7.08 10.13 -13.53
CA MET A 141 -7.98 11.25 -13.26
C MET A 141 -8.03 12.22 -14.47
N PRO A 142 -9.22 12.57 -15.01
CA PRO A 142 -9.35 13.40 -16.21
C PRO A 142 -8.95 14.87 -16.00
N ASN A 143 -8.89 15.35 -14.76
CA ASN A 143 -8.60 16.75 -14.41
C ASN A 143 -7.38 16.86 -13.47
N LEU A 144 -6.33 16.08 -13.71
CA LEU A 144 -5.17 15.98 -12.82
C LEU A 144 -4.61 17.35 -12.41
N ASP A 145 -4.35 18.26 -13.36
CA ASP A 145 -3.77 19.57 -13.06
C ASP A 145 -4.63 20.38 -12.09
N LYS A 146 -5.96 20.35 -12.26
CA LYS A 146 -6.91 21.02 -11.37
C LYS A 146 -6.92 20.40 -9.98
N ILE A 147 -6.88 19.07 -9.90
CA ILE A 147 -6.84 18.34 -8.63
C ILE A 147 -5.54 18.64 -7.87
N VAL A 148 -4.42 18.72 -8.58
CA VAL A 148 -3.13 19.10 -8.00
C VAL A 148 -3.18 20.53 -7.48
N GLU A 149 -3.68 21.49 -8.27
CA GLU A 149 -3.83 22.88 -7.83
C GLU A 149 -4.73 23.00 -6.59
N GLU A 150 -5.89 22.35 -6.59
CA GLU A 150 -6.80 22.34 -5.44
C GLU A 150 -6.15 21.71 -4.21
N TRP A 151 -5.40 20.61 -4.38
CA TRP A 151 -4.67 19.97 -3.29
C TRP A 151 -3.60 20.88 -2.69
N GLU A 152 -2.85 21.61 -3.52
CA GLU A 152 -1.86 22.59 -3.04
C GLU A 152 -2.53 23.70 -2.21
N LEU A 153 -3.67 24.23 -2.65
CA LEU A 153 -4.44 25.24 -1.91
C LEU A 153 -4.96 24.70 -0.57
N ILE A 154 -5.50 23.47 -0.58
CA ILE A 154 -5.98 22.79 0.64
C ILE A 154 -4.84 22.64 1.65
N ARG A 155 -3.66 22.16 1.21
CA ARG A 155 -2.49 22.01 2.10
C ARG A 155 -1.96 23.35 2.61
N ALA A 156 -2.00 24.40 1.78
CA ALA A 156 -1.59 25.74 2.15
C ALA A 156 -2.61 26.46 3.04
N LYS A 157 -3.81 25.89 3.23
CA LYS A 157 -4.92 26.49 3.99
C LYS A 157 -5.35 27.84 3.42
N VAL A 158 -5.34 27.94 2.09
CA VAL A 158 -5.80 29.12 1.36
C VAL A 158 -7.21 28.84 0.87
N ASP A 159 -8.17 29.64 1.35
CA ASP A 159 -9.58 29.59 0.95
C ASP A 159 -9.81 30.19 -0.45
#